data_AF-A0A1Q6DRJ1-F1
#
_entry.id   AF-A0A1Q6DRJ1-F1
#
_cell.length_a   1.000
_cell.length_b   1.000
_cell.length_c   1.000
_cell.angle_alpha   90.00
_cell.angle_beta   90.00
_cell.angle_gamma   90.00
#
_symmetry.space_group_name_H-M   'P 1'
#
loop_
_entity.id
_entity.type
_entity.pdbx_description
1 polymer ?
#
loop_
_entity_poly.entity_id
_entity_poly.type
_entity_poly.pdbx_seq_one_letter_code
_entity_poly.pdbx_strand_id
1 'polypeptide(L)'
;MNGETMMKKTIFISAAFGLLAAASANAGIITEWDKSLVVTDPEPVGGYVDYITYNSIIYLDDTMTASNGRVVWKHGDVQPDGLKVVNHDDVDGSNCIMTTGYNPYDLSDKQCSDPLQSSKRAKVKNTVSGPLDVDLHVIAGPTTTYRMEQKLTNGTAADLWAGFTIQLGTKDAGGNFIPSTPGDGLGFSDNKGNIWTSLVSTATQKDLVFSANFAQGLAGPADKYHPEPGYFNPVERMIFTMVADENTITSAGVSSTYSNVFGPWVNSAGAPVAIFWDDDGDINTDNILMGNCADSANLVHVGTHSGDDITGFTCNGTWVTFRGTTPGTPEVLGDLEAAFGQPVYSSINEAIAAVAAGEATNPMYMDYIEDAANLGLNFWITVADSFAGDNIVIRYTPVVTE
;
A
#
# COMPACT_ATOMS: atom_id res chain seq x y z
N MET A 1 70.73 64.36 3.96
CA MET A 1 70.68 63.41 2.83
C MET A 1 70.98 62.04 3.43
N ASN A 2 70.03 61.47 4.19
CA ASN A 2 68.94 60.59 3.72
C ASN A 2 69.56 59.45 2.89
N GLY A 3 69.76 58.22 3.37
CA GLY A 3 68.98 57.44 4.33
C GLY A 3 67.99 56.59 3.53
N GLU A 4 68.39 55.39 3.09
CA GLU A 4 67.46 54.40 2.53
C GLU A 4 67.70 53.03 3.15
N THR A 5 66.63 52.56 3.78
CA THR A 5 66.51 51.38 4.61
C THR A 5 65.89 50.25 3.79
N MET A 6 66.31 49.00 4.06
CA MET A 6 65.75 47.77 3.50
C MET A 6 64.22 47.69 3.62
N MET A 7 63.56 47.08 2.63
CA MET A 7 62.26 46.45 2.82
C MET A 7 62.21 45.08 2.12
N LYS A 8 62.39 44.01 2.90
CA LYS A 8 62.05 42.63 2.51
C LYS A 8 60.52 42.54 2.44
N LYS A 9 59.98 42.28 1.24
CA LYS A 9 58.56 41.99 1.03
C LYS A 9 58.27 40.55 1.47
N THR A 10 57.73 40.39 2.66
CA THR A 10 57.05 39.16 3.09
C THR A 10 55.63 39.20 2.55
N ILE A 11 55.31 38.30 1.63
CA ILE A 11 53.95 38.11 1.10
C ILE A 11 53.21 37.23 2.11
N PHE A 12 52.33 37.83 2.91
CA PHE A 12 51.29 37.11 3.66
C PHE A 12 50.10 36.92 2.72
N ILE A 13 49.87 35.68 2.24
CA ILE A 13 48.60 35.30 1.63
C ILE A 13 47.70 34.85 2.78
N SER A 14 46.78 35.73 3.17
CA SER A 14 45.70 35.40 4.09
C SER A 14 44.70 34.50 3.37
N ALA A 15 44.67 33.22 3.72
CA ALA A 15 43.60 32.31 3.34
C ALA A 15 42.32 32.76 4.07
N ALA A 16 41.39 33.37 3.34
CA ALA A 16 40.03 33.59 3.82
C ALA A 16 39.30 32.24 3.84
N PHE A 17 39.36 31.55 4.97
CA PHE A 17 38.42 30.48 5.27
C PHE A 17 37.04 31.11 5.49
N GLY A 18 36.27 31.23 4.40
CA GLY A 18 34.83 31.42 4.47
C GLY A 18 34.19 30.12 4.94
N LEU A 19 34.21 29.86 6.25
CA LEU A 19 33.30 28.92 6.88
C LEU A 19 31.90 29.55 6.84
N LEU A 20 31.20 29.36 5.73
CA LEU A 20 29.75 29.29 5.76
C LEU A 20 29.43 28.05 6.60
N ALA A 21 29.26 28.24 7.90
CA ALA A 21 28.51 27.30 8.71
C ALA A 21 27.09 27.31 8.14
N ALA A 22 26.82 26.39 7.21
CA ALA A 22 25.45 25.96 6.98
C ALA A 22 24.94 25.53 8.35
N ALA A 23 23.96 26.26 8.88
CA ALA A 23 23.24 25.79 10.04
C ALA A 23 22.73 24.39 9.67
N SER A 24 23.19 23.37 10.39
CA SER A 24 22.65 22.03 10.25
C SER A 24 21.17 22.13 10.60
N ALA A 25 20.32 22.12 9.56
CA ALA A 25 18.91 21.87 9.75
C ALA A 25 18.84 20.44 10.31
N ASN A 26 18.42 20.31 11.56
CA ASN A 26 18.47 19.04 12.29
C ASN A 26 17.14 18.30 12.11
N ALA A 27 16.74 17.99 10.87
CA ALA A 27 15.42 17.44 10.60
C ALA A 27 15.31 16.00 11.11
N GLY A 28 14.31 15.70 11.95
CA GLY A 28 14.19 14.39 12.60
C GLY A 28 12.77 13.91 12.84
N ILE A 29 11.76 14.76 12.60
CA ILE A 29 10.35 14.44 12.83
C ILE A 29 9.57 14.70 11.54
N ILE A 30 8.89 13.67 11.03
CA ILE A 30 7.86 13.80 10.01
C ILE A 30 6.60 14.32 10.68
N THR A 31 6.08 15.47 10.25
CA THR A 31 4.92 16.10 10.92
C THR A 31 3.60 15.71 10.28
N GLU A 32 3.56 15.67 8.95
CA GLU A 32 2.33 15.46 8.19
C GLU A 32 2.61 15.04 6.75
N TRP A 33 1.54 14.65 6.07
CA TRP A 33 1.52 14.47 4.62
C TRP A 33 1.55 15.83 3.93
N ASP A 34 2.52 16.06 3.03
CA ASP A 34 2.53 17.26 2.19
C ASP A 34 1.46 17.12 1.10
N LYS A 35 0.46 18.01 1.18
CA LYS A 35 -0.68 18.01 0.27
C LYS A 35 -0.60 19.13 -0.78
N SER A 36 0.55 19.78 -0.94
CA SER A 36 0.73 20.86 -1.92
C SER A 36 0.46 20.42 -3.36
N LEU A 37 0.69 19.14 -3.68
CA LEU A 37 0.40 18.51 -4.98
C LEU A 37 -0.77 17.53 -4.92
N VAL A 38 -1.63 17.61 -3.89
CA VAL A 38 -2.72 16.65 -3.67
C VAL A 38 -4.06 17.34 -3.79
N VAL A 39 -4.97 16.73 -4.55
CA VAL A 39 -6.38 17.12 -4.58
C VAL A 39 -7.24 15.95 -4.17
N THR A 40 -7.92 16.09 -3.03
CA THR A 40 -8.94 15.15 -2.56
C THR A 40 -10.25 15.39 -3.29
N ASP A 41 -10.93 14.30 -3.65
CA ASP A 41 -12.29 14.33 -4.18
C ASP A 41 -13.16 15.21 -3.27
N PRO A 42 -13.90 16.17 -3.82
CA PRO A 42 -14.69 17.09 -3.01
C PRO A 42 -15.82 16.33 -2.31
N GLU A 43 -16.16 16.81 -1.11
CA GLU A 43 -17.33 16.32 -0.38
C GLU A 43 -18.60 16.46 -1.24
N PRO A 44 -19.33 15.36 -1.51
CA PRO A 44 -20.58 15.43 -2.24
C PRO A 44 -21.63 16.28 -1.51
N VAL A 45 -22.64 16.77 -2.25
CA VAL A 45 -23.79 17.44 -1.62
C VAL A 45 -24.51 16.44 -0.72
N GLY A 46 -24.46 16.68 0.59
CA GLY A 46 -25.02 15.77 1.60
C GLY A 46 -23.96 15.00 2.41
N GLY A 47 -22.68 15.21 2.14
CA GLY A 47 -21.56 14.58 2.83
C GLY A 47 -20.97 13.40 2.07
N TYR A 48 -19.82 12.92 2.53
CA TYR A 48 -19.30 11.64 2.08
C TYR A 48 -20.24 10.50 2.48
N VAL A 49 -20.37 9.52 1.58
CA VAL A 49 -21.26 8.38 1.78
C VAL A 49 -20.41 7.19 2.21
N ASP A 50 -20.78 6.56 3.32
CA ASP A 50 -20.11 5.36 3.81
C ASP A 50 -20.07 4.28 2.74
N TYR A 51 -18.97 3.54 2.73
CA TYR A 51 -18.66 2.47 1.78
C TYR A 51 -18.44 2.91 0.34
N ILE A 52 -18.47 4.20 0.03
CA ILE A 52 -18.04 4.73 -1.26
C ILE A 52 -16.52 4.96 -1.26
N THR A 53 -15.89 4.62 -2.38
CA THR A 53 -14.47 4.86 -2.61
C THR A 53 -14.25 6.26 -3.17
N TYR A 54 -13.37 7.01 -2.53
CA TYR A 54 -12.90 8.33 -2.91
C TYR A 54 -11.38 8.32 -3.10
N ASN A 55 -10.87 9.41 -3.69
CA ASN A 55 -9.48 9.52 -4.11
C ASN A 55 -8.88 10.83 -3.61
N SER A 56 -7.58 10.76 -3.35
CA SER A 56 -6.70 11.90 -3.17
C SER A 56 -5.63 11.81 -4.24
N ILE A 57 -5.84 12.54 -5.34
CA ILE A 57 -5.01 12.49 -6.55
C ILE A 57 -3.69 13.20 -6.27
N ILE A 58 -2.58 12.54 -6.56
CA ILE A 58 -1.23 13.09 -6.39
C ILE A 58 -0.72 13.54 -7.75
N TYR A 59 -0.54 14.84 -7.93
CA TYR A 59 -0.05 15.43 -9.17
C TYR A 59 1.47 15.44 -9.25
N LEU A 60 1.99 15.47 -10.49
CA LEU A 60 3.43 15.43 -10.75
C LEU A 60 4.14 16.76 -10.46
N ASP A 61 3.42 17.87 -10.59
CA ASP A 61 3.93 19.23 -10.46
C ASP A 61 2.82 20.23 -10.11
N ASP A 62 3.23 21.49 -9.92
CA ASP A 62 2.37 22.61 -9.52
C ASP A 62 1.30 22.99 -10.55
N THR A 63 1.38 22.49 -11.79
CA THR A 63 0.34 22.71 -12.80
C THR A 63 -0.91 21.89 -12.51
N MET A 64 -0.78 20.81 -11.73
CA MET A 64 -1.86 19.89 -11.38
C MET A 64 -2.63 19.36 -12.61
N THR A 65 -1.92 19.07 -13.70
CA THR A 65 -2.53 18.60 -14.96
C THR A 65 -2.33 17.10 -15.22
N ALA A 66 -1.28 16.50 -14.64
CA ALA A 66 -0.94 15.10 -14.81
C ALA A 66 -0.66 14.44 -13.45
N SER A 67 -1.01 13.16 -13.34
CA SER A 67 -0.85 12.35 -12.13
C SER A 67 -0.48 10.93 -12.51
N ASN A 68 0.44 10.33 -11.75
CA ASN A 68 0.78 8.92 -11.89
C ASN A 68 0.01 8.01 -10.91
N GLY A 69 -0.76 8.58 -9.99
CA GLY A 69 -1.43 7.81 -8.95
C GLY A 69 -2.09 8.66 -7.87
N ARG A 70 -2.56 7.96 -6.84
CA ARG A 70 -3.45 8.52 -5.83
C ARG A 70 -3.40 7.71 -4.55
N VAL A 71 -3.80 8.34 -3.45
CA VAL A 71 -4.26 7.63 -2.26
C VAL A 71 -5.75 7.34 -2.42
N VAL A 72 -6.15 6.09 -2.25
CA VAL A 72 -7.55 5.65 -2.36
C VAL A 72 -8.06 5.33 -0.96
N TRP A 73 -9.28 5.76 -0.65
CA TRP A 73 -9.89 5.52 0.65
C TRP A 73 -11.39 5.25 0.49
N LYS A 74 -11.93 4.34 1.31
CA LYS A 74 -13.35 3.98 1.33
C LYS A 74 -13.95 4.64 2.57
N HIS A 75 -14.90 5.56 2.41
CA HIS A 75 -15.44 6.31 3.53
C HIS A 75 -16.14 5.38 4.53
N GLY A 76 -16.12 5.76 5.81
CA GLY A 76 -16.64 4.99 6.93
C GLY A 76 -15.69 5.15 8.11
N ASP A 77 -15.01 4.08 8.49
CA ASP A 77 -13.96 4.14 9.52
C ASP A 77 -12.66 4.79 9.01
N VAL A 78 -12.53 4.97 7.69
CA VAL A 78 -11.52 5.82 7.05
C VAL A 78 -12.15 7.17 6.65
N GLN A 79 -11.40 8.24 6.92
CA GLN A 79 -11.84 9.61 6.69
C GLN A 79 -10.95 10.29 5.62
N PRO A 80 -11.37 11.39 4.99
CA PRO A 80 -10.47 12.17 4.11
C PRO A 80 -9.21 12.62 4.89
N ASP A 81 -8.01 12.64 4.29
CA ASP A 81 -7.70 12.41 2.87
C ASP A 81 -7.15 11.00 2.57
N GLY A 82 -7.29 10.05 3.51
CA GLY A 82 -6.87 8.65 3.36
C GLY A 82 -5.43 8.33 3.81
N LEU A 83 -4.63 9.34 4.22
CA LEU A 83 -3.27 9.16 4.73
C LEU A 83 -2.98 10.21 5.83
N LYS A 84 -2.36 9.76 6.92
CA LYS A 84 -1.86 10.61 8.01
C LYS A 84 -0.52 10.13 8.54
N VAL A 85 0.14 11.02 9.26
CA VAL A 85 1.31 10.73 10.08
C VAL A 85 0.86 10.75 11.54
N VAL A 86 1.13 9.68 12.27
CA VAL A 86 0.91 9.59 13.71
C VAL A 86 2.27 9.73 14.38
N ASN A 87 2.38 10.73 15.26
CA ASN A 87 3.52 10.93 16.12
C ASN A 87 3.08 10.73 17.56
N HIS A 88 3.89 9.98 18.34
CA HIS A 88 3.60 9.68 19.74
C HIS A 88 2.21 9.06 19.95
N ASP A 89 2.02 7.87 19.38
CA ASP A 89 0.92 6.98 19.72
C ASP A 89 0.58 7.03 21.21
N ASP A 90 -0.69 7.20 21.56
CA ASP A 90 -1.12 7.47 22.93
C ASP A 90 -1.01 6.26 23.87
N VAL A 91 -0.81 5.05 23.33
CA VAL A 91 -0.62 3.81 24.08
C VAL A 91 0.86 3.49 24.28
N ASP A 92 1.65 3.51 23.21
CA ASP A 92 3.04 3.03 23.23
C ASP A 92 4.09 4.04 22.79
N GLY A 93 3.69 5.24 22.38
CA GLY A 93 4.57 6.32 21.92
C GLY A 93 5.21 6.07 20.55
N SER A 94 4.81 5.03 19.83
CA SER A 94 5.32 4.74 18.49
C SER A 94 4.90 5.80 17.46
N ASN A 95 5.57 5.78 16.30
CA ASN A 95 5.24 6.65 15.18
C ASN A 95 4.99 5.79 13.95
N CYS A 96 4.03 6.21 13.13
CA CYS A 96 3.70 5.51 11.91
C CYS A 96 3.10 6.46 10.87
N ILE A 97 3.15 6.01 9.62
CA ILE A 97 2.44 6.61 8.50
C ILE A 97 1.39 5.59 8.11
N MET A 98 0.12 5.98 8.21
CA MET A 98 -1.02 5.08 8.13
C MET A 98 -2.23 5.81 7.53
N THR A 99 -3.36 5.14 7.40
CA THR A 99 -4.60 5.80 6.95
C THR A 99 -5.21 6.66 8.04
N THR A 100 -5.94 7.69 7.62
CA THR A 100 -6.82 8.53 8.46
C THR A 100 -8.03 7.75 8.96
N GLY A 101 -8.71 8.31 9.97
CA GLY A 101 -10.02 7.85 10.44
C GLY A 101 -10.03 7.36 11.88
N TYR A 102 -11.09 6.63 12.22
CA TYR A 102 -11.40 6.25 13.59
C TYR A 102 -11.44 4.73 13.75
N ASN A 103 -11.15 4.24 14.95
CA ASN A 103 -11.31 2.84 15.27
C ASN A 103 -12.82 2.49 15.30
N PRO A 104 -13.30 1.53 14.49
CA PRO A 104 -14.74 1.25 14.38
C PRO A 104 -15.38 0.74 15.68
N TYR A 105 -14.58 0.24 16.63
CA TYR A 105 -15.10 -0.35 17.87
C TYR A 105 -15.36 0.68 18.98
N ASP A 106 -14.55 1.74 19.07
CA ASP A 106 -14.61 2.73 20.15
C ASP A 106 -14.61 4.19 19.68
N LEU A 107 -14.53 4.42 18.36
CA LEU A 107 -14.54 5.73 17.70
C LEU A 107 -13.37 6.64 18.09
N SER A 108 -12.33 6.11 18.72
CA SER A 108 -11.07 6.83 18.94
C SER A 108 -10.34 7.09 17.62
N ASP A 109 -9.47 8.12 17.57
CA ASP A 109 -8.62 8.34 16.40
C ASP A 109 -7.68 7.14 16.20
N LYS A 110 -7.58 6.60 14.98
CA LYS A 110 -6.75 5.42 14.72
C LYS A 110 -5.30 5.65 15.14
N GLN A 111 -4.72 4.74 15.90
CA GLN A 111 -3.35 4.81 16.39
C GLN A 111 -2.47 3.67 15.82
N CYS A 112 -1.15 3.83 15.92
CA CYS A 112 -0.19 2.82 15.46
C CYS A 112 -0.36 1.49 16.23
N SER A 113 -0.59 1.56 17.53
CA SER A 113 -0.71 0.43 18.45
C SER A 113 -2.07 -0.28 18.36
N ASP A 114 -3.05 0.31 17.66
CA ASP A 114 -4.37 -0.31 17.47
C ASP A 114 -4.26 -1.73 16.91
N PRO A 115 -5.21 -2.63 17.24
CA PRO A 115 -5.26 -3.98 16.70
C PRO A 115 -5.17 -4.01 15.17
N LEU A 116 -4.79 -5.19 14.64
CA LEU A 116 -4.74 -5.39 13.20
C LEU A 116 -6.12 -5.14 12.58
N GLN A 117 -6.20 -4.14 11.71
CA GLN A 117 -7.38 -3.81 10.92
C GLN A 117 -6.96 -3.58 9.48
N SER A 118 -7.77 -4.05 8.52
CA SER A 118 -7.52 -3.88 7.09
C SER A 118 -7.50 -2.38 6.71
N SER A 119 -8.38 -1.61 7.34
CA SER A 119 -8.57 -0.16 7.23
C SER A 119 -7.58 0.67 8.05
N LYS A 120 -6.43 0.12 8.49
CA LYS A 120 -5.30 0.91 9.02
C LYS A 120 -4.26 1.26 7.96
N ARG A 121 -4.26 0.56 6.82
CA ARG A 121 -3.27 0.75 5.77
C ARG A 121 -3.72 1.81 4.77
N ALA A 122 -2.91 2.85 4.58
CA ALA A 122 -3.14 3.81 3.50
C ALA A 122 -3.00 3.10 2.15
N LYS A 123 -3.94 3.29 1.22
CA LYS A 123 -3.91 2.59 -0.08
C LYS A 123 -3.31 3.51 -1.14
N VAL A 124 -2.05 3.26 -1.50
CA VAL A 124 -1.35 3.95 -2.58
C VAL A 124 -1.62 3.18 -3.88
N LYS A 125 -2.14 3.85 -4.91
CA LYS A 125 -2.52 3.25 -6.19
C LYS A 125 -1.90 4.04 -7.34
N ASN A 126 -1.01 3.41 -8.11
CA ASN A 126 -0.57 4.00 -9.38
C ASN A 126 -1.61 3.71 -10.45
N THR A 127 -1.94 4.72 -11.25
CA THR A 127 -2.94 4.66 -12.32
C THR A 127 -2.30 4.53 -13.70
N VAL A 128 -0.99 4.75 -13.78
CA VAL A 128 -0.13 4.54 -14.94
C VAL A 128 1.20 3.96 -14.46
N SER A 129 1.97 3.34 -15.37
CA SER A 129 3.27 2.74 -15.07
C SER A 129 4.40 3.78 -14.97
N GLY A 130 4.21 4.81 -14.14
CA GLY A 130 5.20 5.85 -13.87
C GLY A 130 5.49 6.00 -12.36
N PRO A 131 6.57 6.72 -11.99
CA PRO A 131 6.89 6.98 -10.59
C PRO A 131 5.77 7.76 -9.88
N LEU A 132 5.42 7.35 -8.67
CA LEU A 132 4.48 8.03 -7.79
C LEU A 132 5.20 8.47 -6.52
N ASP A 133 5.18 9.77 -6.24
CA ASP A 133 5.86 10.39 -5.11
C ASP A 133 4.86 10.68 -4.00
N VAL A 134 5.10 10.19 -2.78
CA VAL A 134 4.37 10.59 -1.58
C VAL A 134 5.27 11.50 -0.77
N ASP A 135 4.94 12.79 -0.76
CA ASP A 135 5.73 13.86 -0.15
C ASP A 135 5.32 14.05 1.32
N LEU A 136 6.29 14.20 2.22
CA LEU A 136 6.08 14.34 3.67
C LEU A 136 6.85 15.55 4.19
N HIS A 137 6.23 16.32 5.07
CA HIS A 137 6.89 17.44 5.74
C HIS A 137 7.74 16.97 6.91
N VAL A 138 8.94 17.54 7.03
CA VAL A 138 9.89 17.22 8.09
C VAL A 138 10.36 18.48 8.79
N ILE A 139 10.40 18.43 10.11
CA ILE A 139 10.91 19.52 10.93
C ILE A 139 12.12 19.08 11.75
N ALA A 140 12.81 20.08 12.30
CA ALA A 140 13.91 19.85 13.21
C ALA A 140 13.47 19.06 14.46
N GLY A 141 14.18 17.99 14.80
CA GLY A 141 13.83 17.12 15.92
C GLY A 141 14.86 16.02 16.18
N PRO A 142 14.65 15.19 17.23
CA PRO A 142 15.47 14.02 17.49
C PRO A 142 15.29 12.96 16.39
N THR A 143 16.22 12.02 16.31
CA THR A 143 16.08 10.83 15.45
C THR A 143 14.78 10.09 15.74
N THR A 144 13.92 9.97 14.74
CA THR A 144 12.60 9.35 14.85
C THR A 144 12.44 8.23 13.83
N THR A 145 11.76 7.16 14.22
CA THR A 145 11.48 6.01 13.35
C THR A 145 9.98 5.86 13.16
N TYR A 146 9.55 5.68 11.91
CA TYR A 146 8.17 5.57 11.48
C TYR A 146 7.92 4.21 10.84
N ARG A 147 6.88 3.50 11.29
CA ARG A 147 6.36 2.33 10.58
C ARG A 147 5.50 2.78 9.40
N MET A 148 5.75 2.26 8.21
CA MET A 148 4.85 2.43 7.07
C MET A 148 3.78 1.34 7.06
N GLU A 149 2.52 1.72 7.26
CA GLU A 149 1.37 0.83 7.10
C GLU A 149 0.61 1.16 5.82
N GLN A 150 0.84 0.39 4.76
CA GLN A 150 0.21 0.69 3.47
C GLN A 150 -0.19 -0.53 2.65
N LYS A 151 -1.04 -0.28 1.66
CA LYS A 151 -1.28 -1.18 0.52
C LYS A 151 -0.79 -0.48 -0.75
N LEU A 152 0.04 -1.15 -1.55
CA LEU A 152 0.40 -0.72 -2.91
C LEU A 152 -0.49 -1.46 -3.91
N THR A 153 -1.05 -0.73 -4.86
CA THR A 153 -2.02 -1.27 -5.82
C THR A 153 -1.57 -0.99 -7.25
N ASN A 154 -1.51 -2.02 -8.09
CA ASN A 154 -1.44 -1.83 -9.54
C ASN A 154 -2.83 -1.39 -10.03
N GLY A 155 -3.03 -0.09 -10.20
CA GLY A 155 -4.27 0.51 -10.67
C GLY A 155 -4.27 0.85 -12.16
N THR A 156 -3.29 0.39 -12.92
CA THR A 156 -3.20 0.66 -14.36
C THR A 156 -4.28 -0.11 -15.12
N ALA A 157 -4.67 0.37 -16.29
CA ALA A 157 -5.70 -0.28 -17.09
C ALA A 157 -5.20 -1.49 -17.90
N ALA A 158 -3.92 -1.46 -18.32
CA ALA A 158 -3.38 -2.44 -19.27
C ALA A 158 -2.08 -3.10 -18.82
N ASP A 159 -1.31 -2.47 -17.93
CA ASP A 159 0.03 -2.93 -17.60
C ASP A 159 0.00 -3.91 -16.42
N LEU A 160 0.60 -5.07 -16.62
CA LEU A 160 0.91 -5.97 -15.51
C LEU A 160 2.29 -5.62 -14.96
N TRP A 161 2.46 -5.77 -13.65
CA TRP A 161 3.72 -5.45 -12.99
C TRP A 161 4.46 -6.74 -12.64
N ALA A 162 5.73 -6.80 -13.01
CA ALA A 162 6.66 -7.82 -12.55
C ALA A 162 7.17 -7.53 -11.13
N GLY A 163 7.05 -6.29 -10.68
CA GLY A 163 7.58 -5.83 -9.40
C GLY A 163 7.50 -4.32 -9.23
N PHE A 164 8.29 -3.81 -8.30
CA PHE A 164 8.37 -2.39 -7.95
C PHE A 164 9.69 -2.06 -7.24
N THR A 165 10.02 -0.77 -7.23
CA THR A 165 11.08 -0.18 -6.40
C THR A 165 10.45 0.90 -5.52
N ILE A 166 10.92 1.00 -4.28
CA ILE A 166 10.61 2.11 -3.36
C ILE A 166 11.92 2.83 -3.05
N GLN A 167 11.97 4.14 -3.23
CA GLN A 167 13.14 4.96 -2.94
C GLN A 167 12.80 6.09 -1.98
N LEU A 168 13.75 6.42 -1.11
CA LEU A 168 13.70 7.61 -0.27
C LEU A 168 14.48 8.75 -0.94
N GLY A 169 14.07 9.98 -0.69
CA GLY A 169 14.73 11.16 -1.23
C GLY A 169 14.08 12.46 -0.81
N THR A 170 14.42 13.54 -1.51
CA THR A 170 13.85 14.89 -1.32
C THR A 170 13.38 15.46 -2.65
N LYS A 171 12.81 16.67 -2.64
CA LYS A 171 12.53 17.44 -3.84
C LYS A 171 13.52 18.59 -3.96
N ASP A 172 14.02 18.85 -5.16
CA ASP A 172 14.72 20.10 -5.43
C ASP A 172 13.72 21.27 -5.58
N ALA A 173 14.24 22.49 -5.72
CA ALA A 173 13.42 23.69 -5.91
C ALA A 173 12.56 23.69 -7.19
N GLY A 174 12.83 22.77 -8.13
CA GLY A 174 12.04 22.56 -9.35
C GLY A 174 11.04 21.41 -9.24
N GLY A 175 10.87 20.81 -8.06
CA GLY A 175 9.97 19.66 -7.87
C GLY A 175 10.53 18.32 -8.38
N ASN A 176 11.81 18.27 -8.77
CA ASN A 176 12.43 17.02 -9.19
C ASN A 176 12.85 16.20 -7.97
N PHE A 177 12.61 14.89 -8.02
CA PHE A 177 13.08 13.97 -6.99
C PHE A 177 14.59 13.82 -7.03
N ILE A 178 15.20 13.98 -5.85
CA ILE A 178 16.61 13.74 -5.61
C ILE A 178 16.71 12.53 -4.68
N PRO A 179 17.24 11.38 -5.15
CA PRO A 179 17.42 10.21 -4.30
C PRO A 179 18.29 10.52 -3.09
N SER A 180 17.92 9.96 -1.95
CA SER A 180 18.74 9.96 -0.72
C SER A 180 20.02 9.17 -0.94
N THR A 181 21.08 9.53 -0.20
CA THR A 181 22.40 8.91 -0.30
C THR A 181 22.83 8.31 1.03
N PRO A 182 23.64 7.22 1.03
CA PRO A 182 24.05 6.60 2.28
C PRO A 182 24.72 7.57 3.26
N GLY A 183 24.27 7.54 4.51
CA GLY A 183 24.77 8.38 5.60
C GLY A 183 24.22 9.80 5.64
N ASP A 184 23.21 10.15 4.83
CA ASP A 184 22.56 11.46 4.89
C ASP A 184 21.58 11.62 6.06
N GLY A 185 21.33 10.54 6.81
CA GLY A 185 20.42 10.51 7.96
C GLY A 185 19.00 10.09 7.63
N LEU A 186 18.67 9.78 6.37
CA LEU A 186 17.39 9.22 5.97
C LEU A 186 17.59 7.81 5.44
N GLY A 187 16.88 6.83 6.01
CA GLY A 187 16.99 5.47 5.50
C GLY A 187 15.91 4.50 5.94
N PHE A 188 15.81 3.39 5.21
CA PHE A 188 15.07 2.23 5.64
C PHE A 188 15.77 1.56 6.82
N SER A 189 14.97 1.08 7.77
CA SER A 189 15.47 0.62 9.06
C SER A 189 14.75 -0.63 9.56
N ASP A 190 15.29 -1.22 10.62
CA ASP A 190 14.50 -2.13 11.45
C ASP A 190 13.49 -1.38 12.34
N ASN A 191 12.70 -2.13 13.09
CA ASN A 191 11.72 -1.59 14.03
C ASN A 191 12.31 -0.96 15.30
N LYS A 192 13.63 -0.83 15.38
CA LYS A 192 14.36 -0.12 16.46
C LYS A 192 15.06 1.13 15.93
N GLY A 193 14.88 1.46 14.66
CA GLY A 193 15.51 2.60 14.01
C GLY A 193 16.97 2.37 13.60
N ASN A 194 17.42 1.12 13.54
CA ASN A 194 18.75 0.83 12.98
C ASN A 194 18.64 0.86 11.46
N ILE A 195 19.19 1.92 10.85
CA ILE A 195 19.26 2.06 9.39
C ILE A 195 20.09 0.92 8.79
N TRP A 196 19.58 0.34 7.71
CA TRP A 196 20.21 -0.80 7.03
C TRP A 196 21.38 -0.35 6.16
N THR A 197 22.59 -0.45 6.69
CA THR A 197 23.83 -0.17 5.94
C THR A 197 24.33 -1.34 5.09
N SER A 198 23.63 -2.48 5.13
CA SER A 198 23.89 -3.65 4.30
C SER A 198 22.57 -4.23 3.79
N LEU A 199 22.64 -5.03 2.73
CA LEU A 199 21.45 -5.57 2.09
C LEU A 199 20.69 -6.49 3.05
N VAL A 200 19.41 -6.19 3.26
CA VAL A 200 18.45 -6.97 4.05
C VAL A 200 17.39 -7.56 3.13
N SER A 201 16.86 -8.74 3.45
CA SER A 201 15.81 -9.39 2.67
C SER A 201 14.63 -9.80 3.55
N THR A 202 13.41 -9.75 2.99
CA THR A 202 12.19 -10.28 3.62
C THR A 202 12.34 -11.74 4.02
N ALA A 203 13.18 -12.52 3.33
CA ALA A 203 13.47 -13.92 3.68
C ALA A 203 14.17 -14.09 5.06
N THR A 204 14.75 -13.02 5.60
CA THR A 204 15.50 -13.01 6.87
C THR A 204 14.87 -12.14 7.95
N GLN A 205 13.84 -11.38 7.59
CA GLN A 205 13.17 -10.45 8.48
C GLN A 205 11.81 -11.01 8.91
N LYS A 206 11.32 -10.52 10.05
CA LYS A 206 9.94 -10.79 10.48
C LYS A 206 9.00 -9.90 9.67
N ASP A 207 7.77 -10.37 9.45
CA ASP A 207 6.77 -9.62 8.70
C ASP A 207 6.51 -8.20 9.24
N LEU A 208 6.49 -8.05 10.58
CA LEU A 208 6.33 -6.76 11.26
C LEU A 208 7.51 -5.79 11.07
N VAL A 209 8.66 -6.28 10.60
CA VAL A 209 9.82 -5.45 10.28
C VAL A 209 9.87 -5.15 8.79
N PHE A 210 9.78 -6.17 7.95
CA PHE A 210 9.92 -6.01 6.50
C PHE A 210 9.15 -7.10 5.76
N SER A 211 8.03 -6.74 5.11
CA SER A 211 7.21 -7.67 4.33
C SER A 211 6.44 -7.01 3.20
N ALA A 212 6.09 -7.82 2.21
CA ALA A 212 5.18 -7.51 1.12
C ALA A 212 4.24 -8.69 0.94
N ASN A 213 3.06 -8.62 1.54
CA ASN A 213 2.14 -9.75 1.64
C ASN A 213 0.78 -9.37 1.02
N PHE A 214 0.20 -10.27 0.24
CA PHE A 214 -1.20 -10.20 -0.12
C PHE A 214 -2.09 -10.57 1.08
N ALA A 215 -3.40 -10.34 0.97
CA ALA A 215 -4.34 -10.61 2.07
C ALA A 215 -4.26 -12.07 2.55
N GLN A 216 -4.33 -12.28 3.88
CA GLN A 216 -4.28 -13.62 4.47
C GLN A 216 -5.41 -14.51 3.96
N GLY A 217 -6.60 -13.93 3.76
CA GLY A 217 -7.77 -14.65 3.24
C GLY A 217 -7.54 -15.30 1.87
N LEU A 218 -6.56 -14.85 1.07
CA LEU A 218 -6.21 -15.49 -0.20
C LEU A 218 -5.32 -16.70 0.00
N ALA A 219 -4.29 -16.59 0.83
CA ALA A 219 -3.30 -17.64 1.05
C ALA A 219 -2.51 -17.42 2.34
N GLY A 220 -2.30 -18.50 3.08
CA GLY A 220 -1.53 -18.55 4.32
C GLY A 220 -2.13 -19.53 5.33
N PRO A 221 -1.34 -19.98 6.32
CA PRO A 221 -1.85 -20.77 7.43
C PRO A 221 -2.73 -19.92 8.34
N ALA A 222 -3.65 -20.57 9.06
CA ALA A 222 -4.37 -19.89 10.14
C ALA A 222 -3.37 -19.32 11.16
N ASP A 223 -3.65 -18.11 11.65
CA ASP A 223 -2.85 -17.42 12.65
C ASP A 223 -3.75 -16.80 13.73
N LYS A 224 -3.13 -16.07 14.67
CA LYS A 224 -3.83 -15.43 15.80
C LYS A 224 -4.92 -14.44 15.35
N TYR A 225 -4.69 -13.75 14.23
CA TYR A 225 -5.56 -12.71 13.70
C TYR A 225 -6.48 -13.22 12.57
N HIS A 226 -6.14 -14.35 11.96
CA HIS A 226 -6.90 -14.99 10.90
C HIS A 226 -7.09 -16.47 11.24
N PRO A 227 -8.16 -16.83 11.99
CA PRO A 227 -8.35 -18.20 12.46
C PRO A 227 -8.67 -19.19 11.33
N GLU A 228 -9.15 -18.71 10.19
CA GLU A 228 -9.29 -19.50 8.98
C GLU A 228 -8.02 -19.44 8.11
N PRO A 229 -7.62 -20.55 7.49
CA PRO A 229 -6.54 -20.53 6.52
C PRO A 229 -6.98 -19.84 5.21
N GLY A 230 -6.00 -19.39 4.43
CA GLY A 230 -6.25 -18.73 3.15
C GLY A 230 -6.91 -19.66 2.11
N TYR A 231 -7.78 -19.07 1.30
CA TYR A 231 -8.65 -19.75 0.34
C TYR A 231 -7.90 -20.59 -0.70
N PHE A 232 -6.95 -20.00 -1.44
CA PHE A 232 -6.24 -20.68 -2.53
C PHE A 232 -5.14 -21.63 -2.02
N ASN A 233 -4.49 -21.28 -0.91
CA ASN A 233 -3.43 -22.09 -0.31
C ASN A 233 -3.41 -21.91 1.22
N PRO A 234 -3.70 -22.97 1.99
CA PRO A 234 -3.80 -22.88 3.44
C PRO A 234 -2.46 -23.05 4.18
N VAL A 235 -1.34 -23.12 3.46
CA VAL A 235 -0.01 -23.43 4.03
C VAL A 235 0.98 -22.30 3.77
N GLU A 236 0.99 -21.74 2.56
CA GLU A 236 1.97 -20.73 2.15
C GLU A 236 1.29 -19.40 1.86
N ARG A 237 1.98 -18.29 2.18
CA ARG A 237 1.51 -16.93 1.91
C ARG A 237 1.76 -16.55 0.45
N MET A 238 0.87 -15.75 -0.11
CA MET A 238 1.15 -14.99 -1.33
C MET A 238 1.93 -13.74 -0.97
N ILE A 239 3.13 -13.59 -1.53
CA ILE A 239 4.07 -12.52 -1.17
C ILE A 239 4.82 -11.98 -2.39
N PHE A 240 5.42 -10.80 -2.22
CA PHE A 240 6.62 -10.43 -2.95
C PHE A 240 7.84 -10.63 -2.05
N THR A 241 8.88 -11.28 -2.59
CA THR A 241 10.20 -11.17 -1.94
C THR A 241 10.71 -9.76 -2.17
N MET A 242 11.38 -9.17 -1.18
CA MET A 242 12.04 -7.88 -1.35
C MET A 242 13.46 -7.92 -0.78
N VAL A 243 14.28 -7.03 -1.30
CA VAL A 243 15.58 -6.67 -0.75
C VAL A 243 15.62 -5.17 -0.49
N ALA A 244 16.35 -4.76 0.53
CA ALA A 244 16.49 -3.36 0.90
C ALA A 244 17.92 -3.04 1.31
N ASP A 245 18.40 -1.87 0.90
CA ASP A 245 19.52 -1.19 1.53
C ASP A 245 19.00 0.08 2.23
N GLU A 246 19.91 1.00 2.56
CA GLU A 246 19.60 2.23 3.26
C GLU A 246 18.56 3.09 2.52
N ASN A 247 18.62 3.17 1.19
CA ASN A 247 17.84 4.16 0.44
C ASN A 247 16.83 3.55 -0.53
N THR A 248 16.93 2.25 -0.82
CA THR A 248 16.11 1.57 -1.83
C THR A 248 15.59 0.22 -1.33
N ILE A 249 14.28 0.00 -1.50
CA ILE A 249 13.65 -1.32 -1.49
C ILE A 249 13.38 -1.74 -2.93
N THR A 250 13.74 -2.96 -3.30
CA THR A 250 13.44 -3.55 -4.61
C THR A 250 12.74 -4.88 -4.44
N SER A 251 11.64 -5.09 -5.18
CA SER A 251 11.00 -6.40 -5.27
C SER A 251 11.91 -7.39 -5.97
N ALA A 252 12.02 -8.60 -5.44
CA ALA A 252 12.81 -9.72 -5.95
C ALA A 252 11.91 -10.87 -6.47
N GLY A 253 10.75 -10.51 -7.02
CA GLY A 253 9.78 -11.44 -7.61
C GLY A 253 8.61 -11.81 -6.71
N VAL A 254 7.49 -12.14 -7.35
CA VAL A 254 6.26 -12.62 -6.70
C VAL A 254 6.38 -14.12 -6.38
N SER A 255 5.76 -14.58 -5.30
CA SER A 255 5.82 -16.01 -4.93
C SER A 255 5.10 -16.90 -5.95
N SER A 256 5.58 -18.13 -6.09
CA SER A 256 4.90 -19.16 -6.89
C SER A 256 3.47 -19.41 -6.42
N THR A 257 3.21 -19.29 -5.11
CA THR A 257 1.86 -19.38 -4.53
C THR A 257 0.90 -18.39 -5.18
N TYR A 258 1.35 -17.18 -5.49
CA TYR A 258 0.55 -16.18 -6.20
C TYR A 258 0.54 -16.45 -7.71
N SER A 259 1.72 -16.60 -8.33
CA SER A 259 1.82 -16.67 -9.78
C SER A 259 1.19 -17.92 -10.38
N ASN A 260 1.10 -19.02 -9.62
CA ASN A 260 0.40 -20.23 -10.06
C ASN A 260 -1.12 -20.07 -10.10
N VAL A 261 -1.68 -19.05 -9.46
CA VAL A 261 -3.13 -18.77 -9.43
C VAL A 261 -3.46 -17.60 -10.34
N PHE A 262 -2.71 -16.49 -10.22
CA PHE A 262 -3.04 -15.22 -10.89
C PHE A 262 -2.10 -14.86 -12.04
N GLY A 263 -0.99 -15.57 -12.21
CA GLY A 263 0.07 -15.19 -13.14
C GLY A 263 0.88 -13.98 -12.63
N PRO A 264 1.26 -13.03 -13.51
CA PRO A 264 1.87 -11.77 -13.08
C PRO A 264 0.96 -10.98 -12.12
N TRP A 265 1.49 -9.97 -11.44
CA TRP A 265 0.68 -9.16 -10.53
C TRP A 265 -0.45 -8.44 -11.27
N VAL A 266 -1.68 -8.86 -10.97
CA VAL A 266 -2.89 -8.35 -11.61
C VAL A 266 -3.12 -6.88 -11.30
N ASN A 267 -3.58 -6.14 -12.30
CA ASN A 267 -4.06 -4.79 -12.11
C ASN A 267 -5.51 -4.79 -11.58
N SER A 268 -5.99 -3.67 -11.06
CA SER A 268 -7.36 -3.58 -10.50
C SER A 268 -8.45 -3.91 -11.53
N ALA A 269 -8.23 -3.63 -12.82
CA ALA A 269 -9.20 -3.91 -13.87
C ALA A 269 -9.24 -5.41 -14.27
N GLY A 270 -8.14 -6.12 -14.04
CA GLY A 270 -7.98 -7.55 -14.27
C GLY A 270 -8.09 -8.37 -13.00
N ALA A 271 -8.62 -7.79 -11.92
CA ALA A 271 -8.95 -8.56 -10.72
C ALA A 271 -9.94 -9.68 -11.11
N PRO A 272 -9.72 -10.91 -10.63
CA PRO A 272 -10.59 -12.03 -10.96
C PRO A 272 -11.94 -11.88 -10.26
N VAL A 273 -13.00 -12.40 -10.87
CA VAL A 273 -14.32 -12.46 -10.25
C VAL A 273 -14.47 -13.69 -9.36
N ALA A 274 -15.21 -13.51 -8.27
CA ALA A 274 -15.49 -14.50 -7.26
C ALA A 274 -16.96 -14.51 -6.85
N ILE A 275 -17.33 -15.56 -6.11
CA ILE A 275 -18.57 -15.66 -5.36
C ILE A 275 -18.22 -15.48 -3.89
N PHE A 276 -18.87 -14.52 -3.26
CA PHE A 276 -18.77 -14.22 -1.85
C PHE A 276 -20.05 -14.62 -1.13
N TRP A 277 -19.92 -14.99 0.15
CA TRP A 277 -21.03 -15.19 1.05
C TRP A 277 -20.98 -14.15 2.17
N ASP A 278 -22.09 -13.45 2.34
CA ASP A 278 -22.34 -12.54 3.45
C ASP A 278 -22.74 -13.35 4.70
N ASP A 279 -21.79 -13.55 5.61
CA ASP A 279 -21.97 -14.42 6.78
C ASP A 279 -22.61 -13.72 7.98
N ASP A 280 -22.59 -12.38 8.03
CA ASP A 280 -23.15 -11.59 9.12
C ASP A 280 -24.42 -10.80 8.77
N GLY A 281 -24.80 -10.79 7.48
CA GLY A 281 -25.98 -10.10 6.96
C GLY A 281 -25.76 -8.61 6.68
N ASP A 282 -24.51 -8.14 6.76
CA ASP A 282 -24.08 -6.83 6.28
C ASP A 282 -23.14 -6.99 5.09
N ILE A 283 -23.69 -6.88 3.89
CA ILE A 283 -22.94 -7.02 2.64
C ILE A 283 -21.74 -6.06 2.51
N ASN A 284 -21.67 -5.00 3.32
CA ASN A 284 -20.56 -4.05 3.32
C ASN A 284 -19.39 -4.44 4.24
N THR A 285 -19.54 -5.46 5.09
CA THR A 285 -18.52 -5.95 6.02
C THR A 285 -17.73 -7.13 5.44
N ASP A 286 -17.03 -7.89 6.29
CA ASP A 286 -16.17 -8.98 5.85
C ASP A 286 -17.02 -10.07 5.19
N ASN A 287 -16.67 -10.43 3.96
CA ASN A 287 -17.37 -11.47 3.22
C ASN A 287 -16.46 -12.68 3.01
N ILE A 288 -17.07 -13.87 2.96
CA ILE A 288 -16.33 -15.12 2.82
C ILE A 288 -16.21 -15.46 1.33
N LEU A 289 -14.99 -15.54 0.81
CA LEU A 289 -14.72 -16.03 -0.55
C LEU A 289 -15.11 -17.51 -0.67
N MET A 290 -16.14 -17.84 -1.44
CA MET A 290 -16.70 -19.19 -1.57
C MET A 290 -16.29 -19.88 -2.87
N GLY A 291 -16.21 -19.13 -3.97
CA GLY A 291 -15.92 -19.64 -5.31
C GLY A 291 -15.15 -18.62 -6.14
N ASN A 292 -14.43 -19.07 -7.16
CA ASN A 292 -13.83 -18.17 -8.15
C ASN A 292 -14.01 -18.69 -9.58
N CYS A 293 -14.00 -17.78 -10.54
CA CYS A 293 -13.94 -18.15 -11.94
C CYS A 293 -12.51 -18.62 -12.26
N ALA A 294 -12.38 -19.86 -12.75
CA ALA A 294 -11.12 -20.47 -13.14
C ALA A 294 -11.02 -20.70 -14.65
N ASP A 295 -9.80 -20.79 -15.17
CA ASP A 295 -9.55 -21.16 -16.55
C ASP A 295 -10.00 -22.61 -16.79
N SER A 296 -10.86 -22.81 -17.79
CA SER A 296 -11.32 -24.13 -18.24
C SER A 296 -10.19 -25.11 -18.60
N ALA A 297 -9.03 -24.61 -19.04
CA ALA A 297 -7.86 -25.41 -19.38
C ALA A 297 -6.97 -25.72 -18.18
N ASN A 298 -7.01 -24.89 -17.14
CA ASN A 298 -6.25 -25.06 -15.91
C ASN A 298 -7.03 -24.50 -14.71
N LEU A 299 -7.74 -25.38 -14.02
CA LEU A 299 -8.64 -25.01 -12.92
C LEU A 299 -7.96 -24.35 -11.71
N VAL A 300 -6.63 -24.36 -11.65
CA VAL A 300 -5.87 -23.64 -10.62
C VAL A 300 -5.71 -22.16 -10.98
N HIS A 301 -5.62 -21.84 -12.27
CA HIS A 301 -5.48 -20.46 -12.74
C HIS A 301 -6.84 -19.77 -12.75
N VAL A 302 -6.85 -18.48 -12.42
CA VAL A 302 -8.05 -17.67 -12.59
C VAL A 302 -8.44 -17.54 -14.05
N GLY A 303 -9.75 -17.60 -14.29
CA GLY A 303 -10.34 -17.44 -15.61
C GLY A 303 -10.62 -15.98 -15.93
N THR A 304 -11.15 -15.74 -17.13
CA THR A 304 -11.69 -14.43 -17.50
C THR A 304 -13.19 -14.35 -17.20
N HIS A 305 -13.70 -13.13 -17.06
CA HIS A 305 -15.12 -12.85 -16.88
C HIS A 305 -15.61 -11.80 -17.87
N SER A 306 -16.93 -11.62 -17.91
CA SER A 306 -17.56 -10.50 -18.60
C SER A 306 -18.67 -9.89 -17.73
N GLY A 307 -19.07 -8.67 -18.07
CA GLY A 307 -20.00 -7.88 -17.26
C GLY A 307 -19.32 -7.12 -16.13
N ASP A 308 -20.13 -6.45 -15.31
CA ASP A 308 -19.73 -5.60 -14.20
C ASP A 308 -20.78 -5.65 -13.07
N ASP A 309 -20.59 -4.83 -12.04
CA ASP A 309 -21.49 -4.69 -10.90
C ASP A 309 -22.87 -4.11 -11.27
N ILE A 310 -23.04 -3.58 -12.48
CA ILE A 310 -24.30 -3.02 -12.98
C ILE A 310 -25.04 -4.04 -13.85
N THR A 311 -24.33 -4.70 -14.77
CA THR A 311 -24.92 -5.66 -15.72
C THR A 311 -24.93 -7.10 -15.21
N GLY A 312 -24.27 -7.36 -14.08
CA GLY A 312 -24.01 -8.69 -13.55
C GLY A 312 -22.77 -9.31 -14.17
N PHE A 313 -22.04 -10.09 -13.37
CA PHE A 313 -20.86 -10.83 -13.79
C PHE A 313 -21.22 -12.19 -14.38
N THR A 314 -20.38 -12.64 -15.31
CA THR A 314 -20.41 -13.99 -15.86
C THR A 314 -19.00 -14.55 -15.97
N CYS A 315 -18.82 -15.82 -15.59
CA CYS A 315 -17.55 -16.52 -15.76
C CYS A 315 -17.44 -17.07 -17.19
N ASN A 316 -16.36 -16.76 -17.89
CA ASN A 316 -16.07 -17.33 -19.22
C ASN A 316 -15.34 -18.68 -19.15
N GLY A 317 -15.01 -19.13 -17.94
CA GLY A 317 -14.36 -20.41 -17.67
C GLY A 317 -15.24 -21.34 -16.83
N THR A 318 -14.67 -21.90 -15.77
CA THR A 318 -15.35 -22.84 -14.88
C THR A 318 -15.39 -22.28 -13.47
N TRP A 319 -16.56 -22.32 -12.82
CA TRP A 319 -16.66 -22.02 -11.40
C TRP A 319 -16.03 -23.14 -10.58
N VAL A 320 -15.14 -22.78 -9.67
CA VAL A 320 -14.49 -23.72 -8.76
C VAL A 320 -14.51 -23.21 -7.33
N THR A 321 -14.26 -24.10 -6.39
CA THR A 321 -13.97 -23.76 -5.00
C THR A 321 -12.70 -24.42 -4.50
N PHE A 322 -11.91 -23.71 -3.70
CA PHE A 322 -10.77 -24.26 -2.97
C PHE A 322 -11.11 -24.63 -1.52
N ARG A 323 -12.37 -24.44 -1.09
CA ARG A 323 -12.87 -24.86 0.23
C ARG A 323 -13.23 -26.35 0.29
N GLY A 324 -12.83 -27.11 -0.71
CA GLY A 324 -13.02 -28.54 -0.81
C GLY A 324 -12.30 -29.35 0.27
N THR A 325 -12.43 -30.67 0.19
CA THR A 325 -11.86 -31.59 1.19
C THR A 325 -10.34 -31.72 1.10
N THR A 326 -9.75 -31.37 -0.05
CA THR A 326 -8.32 -31.44 -0.31
C THR A 326 -7.72 -30.03 -0.44
N PRO A 327 -6.95 -29.57 0.57
CA PRO A 327 -6.23 -28.29 0.54
C PRO A 327 -5.53 -27.98 -0.78
N GLY A 328 -5.74 -26.77 -1.31
CA GLY A 328 -5.06 -26.27 -2.51
C GLY A 328 -5.48 -26.93 -3.82
N THR A 329 -6.54 -27.75 -3.81
CA THR A 329 -7.08 -28.39 -5.01
C THR A 329 -8.46 -27.81 -5.33
N PRO A 330 -8.67 -27.26 -6.53
CA PRO A 330 -9.97 -26.74 -6.91
C PRO A 330 -10.98 -27.88 -7.14
N GLU A 331 -12.18 -27.72 -6.61
CA GLU A 331 -13.35 -28.58 -6.86
C GLU A 331 -14.33 -27.82 -7.77
N VAL A 332 -14.85 -28.46 -8.82
CA VAL A 332 -15.77 -27.82 -9.77
C VAL A 332 -17.13 -27.60 -9.11
N LEU A 333 -17.60 -26.35 -9.15
CA LEU A 333 -18.97 -25.99 -8.80
C LEU A 333 -19.82 -26.17 -10.06
N GLY A 334 -20.72 -27.16 -10.03
CA GLY A 334 -21.64 -27.42 -11.14
C GLY A 334 -22.71 -26.33 -11.25
N ASP A 335 -23.94 -26.68 -10.91
CA ASP A 335 -24.98 -25.68 -10.72
C ASP A 335 -24.72 -24.92 -9.41
N LEU A 336 -24.58 -23.60 -9.48
CA LEU A 336 -24.18 -22.77 -8.33
C LEU A 336 -25.23 -22.78 -7.22
N GLU A 337 -26.51 -22.64 -7.58
CA GLU A 337 -27.58 -22.64 -6.59
C GLU A 337 -27.70 -24.00 -5.90
N ALA A 338 -27.56 -25.09 -6.65
CA ALA A 338 -27.53 -26.44 -6.08
C ALA A 338 -26.28 -26.67 -5.23
N ALA A 339 -25.12 -26.12 -5.62
CA ALA A 339 -23.86 -26.29 -4.90
C ALA A 339 -23.89 -25.59 -3.53
N PHE A 340 -24.52 -24.43 -3.45
CA PHE A 340 -24.58 -23.64 -2.23
C PHE A 340 -25.90 -23.74 -1.47
N GLY A 341 -26.93 -24.33 -2.08
CA GLY A 341 -28.27 -24.47 -1.49
C GLY A 341 -29.05 -23.17 -1.41
N GLN A 342 -28.64 -22.12 -2.12
CA GLN A 342 -29.27 -20.79 -2.13
C GLN A 342 -28.94 -20.03 -3.42
N PRO A 343 -29.72 -18.98 -3.76
CA PRO A 343 -29.45 -18.14 -4.92
C PRO A 343 -28.05 -17.51 -4.86
N VAL A 344 -27.40 -17.43 -6.02
CA VAL A 344 -26.16 -16.67 -6.21
C VAL A 344 -26.46 -15.49 -7.11
N TYR A 345 -26.45 -14.29 -6.54
CA TYR A 345 -26.68 -13.05 -7.25
C TYR A 345 -25.48 -12.72 -8.15
N SER A 346 -25.77 -12.19 -9.33
CA SER A 346 -24.75 -11.93 -10.35
C SER A 346 -23.89 -10.69 -10.05
N SER A 347 -24.27 -9.89 -9.06
CA SER A 347 -23.52 -8.73 -8.59
C SER A 347 -23.85 -8.39 -7.13
N ILE A 348 -22.98 -7.62 -6.48
CA ILE A 348 -23.25 -7.05 -5.16
C ILE A 348 -24.51 -6.15 -5.15
N ASN A 349 -24.74 -5.37 -6.22
CA ASN A 349 -25.90 -4.48 -6.32
C ASN A 349 -27.22 -5.25 -6.36
N GLU A 350 -27.25 -6.39 -7.06
CA GLU A 350 -28.41 -7.27 -7.10
C GLU A 350 -28.69 -7.88 -5.71
N ALA A 351 -27.64 -8.30 -5.00
CA ALA A 351 -27.77 -8.81 -3.65
C ALA A 351 -28.26 -7.74 -2.65
N ILE A 352 -27.74 -6.51 -2.72
CA ILE A 352 -28.24 -5.37 -1.91
C ILE A 352 -29.74 -5.17 -2.15
N ALA A 353 -30.18 -5.19 -3.42
CA ALA A 353 -31.58 -5.01 -3.76
C ALA A 353 -32.45 -6.15 -3.20
N ALA A 354 -31.98 -7.40 -3.25
CA ALA A 354 -32.68 -8.55 -2.71
C ALA A 354 -32.80 -8.51 -1.17
N VAL A 355 -31.73 -8.12 -0.48
CA VAL A 355 -31.76 -7.92 0.98
C VAL A 355 -32.73 -6.80 1.36
N ALA A 356 -32.69 -5.67 0.65
CA ALA A 356 -33.62 -4.56 0.87
C ALA A 356 -35.09 -4.93 0.61
N ALA A 357 -35.34 -5.87 -0.30
CA ALA A 357 -36.67 -6.43 -0.58
C ALA A 357 -37.09 -7.52 0.44
N GLY A 358 -36.21 -7.96 1.33
CA GLY A 358 -36.46 -9.04 2.29
C GLY A 358 -36.46 -10.43 1.65
N GLU A 359 -35.82 -10.57 0.49
CA GLU A 359 -35.74 -11.83 -0.28
C GLU A 359 -34.52 -12.69 0.13
N ALA A 360 -33.51 -12.07 0.72
CA ALA A 360 -32.32 -12.72 1.26
C ALA A 360 -31.90 -12.09 2.59
N THR A 361 -31.28 -12.87 3.48
CA THR A 361 -30.66 -12.37 4.73
C THR A 361 -29.14 -12.42 4.69
N ASN A 362 -28.58 -13.44 4.03
CA ASN A 362 -27.15 -13.73 3.97
C ASN A 362 -26.81 -14.14 2.52
N PRO A 363 -26.92 -13.20 1.57
CA PRO A 363 -26.84 -13.51 0.14
C PRO A 363 -25.48 -14.09 -0.25
N MET A 364 -25.47 -14.86 -1.33
CA MET A 364 -24.26 -15.09 -2.11
C MET A 364 -24.26 -14.22 -3.33
N TYR A 365 -23.14 -13.60 -3.64
CA TYR A 365 -23.07 -12.64 -4.74
C TYR A 365 -21.72 -12.64 -5.41
N MET A 366 -21.68 -12.16 -6.64
CA MET A 366 -20.43 -12.04 -7.38
C MET A 366 -19.81 -10.65 -7.22
N ASP A 367 -18.50 -10.62 -7.03
CA ASP A 367 -17.69 -9.41 -7.00
C ASP A 367 -16.22 -9.71 -7.35
N TYR A 368 -15.40 -8.68 -7.49
CA TYR A 368 -13.97 -8.78 -7.71
C TYR A 368 -13.21 -9.24 -6.45
N ILE A 369 -12.20 -10.09 -6.64
CA ILE A 369 -11.16 -10.34 -5.63
C ILE A 369 -10.17 -9.17 -5.66
N GLU A 370 -10.57 -7.99 -5.18
CA GLU A 370 -9.72 -6.80 -5.19
C GLU A 370 -8.38 -7.01 -4.46
N ASP A 371 -8.39 -7.83 -3.41
CA ASP A 371 -7.18 -8.16 -2.64
C ASP A 371 -6.10 -8.88 -3.46
N ALA A 372 -6.43 -9.44 -4.64
CA ALA A 372 -5.44 -9.99 -5.56
C ALA A 372 -4.58 -8.89 -6.23
N ALA A 373 -5.09 -7.66 -6.32
CA ALA A 373 -4.36 -6.50 -6.84
C ALA A 373 -3.69 -5.67 -5.73
N ASN A 374 -4.07 -5.85 -4.47
CA ASN A 374 -3.64 -5.03 -3.34
C ASN A 374 -2.53 -5.72 -2.53
N LEU A 375 -1.31 -5.19 -2.61
CA LEU A 375 -0.16 -5.71 -1.87
C LEU A 375 0.03 -4.94 -0.57
N GLY A 376 -0.12 -5.60 0.58
CA GLY A 376 0.22 -5.02 1.87
C GLY A 376 1.72 -4.89 2.05
N LEU A 377 2.21 -3.68 2.32
CA LEU A 377 3.63 -3.42 2.57
C LEU A 377 3.81 -2.98 4.02
N ASN A 378 4.90 -3.48 4.62
CA ASN A 378 5.34 -3.07 5.93
C ASN A 378 6.86 -2.92 5.93
N PHE A 379 7.33 -1.72 6.25
CA PHE A 379 8.74 -1.36 6.38
C PHE A 379 8.86 -0.16 7.32
N TRP A 380 10.08 0.18 7.72
CA TRP A 380 10.32 1.31 8.62
C TRP A 380 11.25 2.33 7.96
N ILE A 381 11.01 3.60 8.26
CA ILE A 381 11.84 4.73 7.84
C ILE A 381 12.38 5.40 9.10
N THR A 382 13.69 5.62 9.16
CA THR A 382 14.32 6.44 10.18
C THR A 382 14.74 7.77 9.57
N VAL A 383 14.41 8.86 10.28
CA VAL A 383 14.90 10.22 10.02
C VAL A 383 15.78 10.60 11.20
N ALA A 384 17.09 10.60 10.99
CA ALA A 384 18.08 10.98 11.98
C ALA A 384 18.13 12.50 12.15
N ASP A 385 18.44 12.97 13.36
CA ASP A 385 18.63 14.39 13.65
C ASP A 385 19.72 15.09 12.81
N SER A 386 20.56 14.32 12.10
CA SER A 386 21.54 14.81 11.13
C SER A 386 20.99 15.04 9.72
N PHE A 387 19.75 14.64 9.42
CA PHE A 387 19.15 14.78 8.11
C PHE A 387 18.91 16.26 7.77
N ALA A 388 19.34 16.66 6.57
CA ALA A 388 19.40 18.06 6.14
C ALA A 388 18.35 18.39 5.06
N GLY A 389 17.09 18.00 5.28
CA GLY A 389 15.96 18.32 4.41
C GLY A 389 14.72 18.75 5.20
N ASP A 390 13.88 19.57 4.60
CA ASP A 390 12.56 19.98 5.13
C ASP A 390 11.40 19.13 4.56
N ASN A 391 11.71 18.28 3.58
CA ASN A 391 10.79 17.32 3.00
C ASN A 391 11.45 15.94 2.82
N ILE A 392 10.62 14.90 2.86
CA ILE A 392 10.99 13.54 2.44
C ILE A 392 10.01 13.11 1.37
N VAL A 393 10.51 12.37 0.38
CA VAL A 393 9.71 11.73 -0.66
C VAL A 393 9.85 10.23 -0.54
N ILE A 394 8.72 9.53 -0.52
CA ILE A 394 8.67 8.09 -0.75
C ILE A 394 8.22 7.87 -2.19
N ARG A 395 9.15 7.44 -3.06
CA ARG A 395 8.89 7.22 -4.48
C ARG A 395 8.62 5.75 -4.77
N TYR A 396 7.46 5.45 -5.35
CA TYR A 396 7.07 4.13 -5.86
C TYR A 396 7.26 4.07 -7.37
N THR A 397 8.11 3.18 -7.85
CA THR A 397 8.33 2.98 -9.29
C THR A 397 7.95 1.56 -9.69
N PRO A 398 6.93 1.38 -10.55
CA PRO A 398 6.57 0.08 -11.08
C PRO A 398 7.67 -0.54 -11.95
N VAL A 399 7.77 -1.87 -11.92
CA VAL A 399 8.52 -2.66 -12.91
C VAL A 399 7.50 -3.38 -13.78
N VAL A 400 7.36 -2.95 -15.03
CA VAL A 400 6.37 -3.50 -15.99
C VAL A 400 6.85 -4.86 -16.51
N THR A 401 5.93 -5.83 -16.71
CA THR A 401 6.25 -7.06 -17.44
C THR A 401 6.49 -6.76 -18.92
N GLU A 402 7.60 -7.24 -19.48
CA GLU A 402 7.89 -7.13 -20.93
C GLU A 402 6.89 -7.86 -21.81
#